data_AF-A0A8T1YAP7-F1
#
_entry.id   AF-A0A8T1YAP7-F1
#
_cell.length_a   1.000
_cell.length_b   1.000
_cell.length_c   1.000
_cell.angle_alpha   90.00
_cell.angle_beta   90.00
_cell.angle_gamma   90.00
#
_symmetry.space_group_name_H-M   'P 1'
#
loop_
_entity.id
_entity.type
_entity.pdbx_description
1 polymer ?
#
loop_
_entity_poly.entity_id
_entity_poly.type
_entity_poly.pdbx_seq_one_letter_code
_entity_poly.pdbx_strand_id
1 'polypeptide(L)'
;MRSINRLSIILFVFAFGLTMMSNTALSDTSAIWIRNLLHEKNDLIVHCKSTRRDMGYHRLHPTGSYNLLNDFDDSDEFFWCHLWQGPNFKHHQVFNVDYGNVWEAREDGIYLSDIQFFRNLGQSVFVYGWDVPLSRASSLGSSCISLSLLVSSFKFIFFIMNFGNLIFSCVGI
;
A
#
# COMPACT_ATOMS: atom_id res chain seq x y z
N MET A 1 30.86 30.48 -46.35
CA MET A 1 31.04 30.06 -44.95
C MET A 1 29.93 30.71 -44.13
N ARG A 2 28.84 29.99 -43.82
CA ARG A 2 27.67 30.57 -43.13
C ARG A 2 28.05 30.86 -41.68
N SER A 3 27.95 32.12 -41.27
CA SER A 3 28.12 32.53 -39.87
C SER A 3 27.11 31.76 -39.02
N ILE A 4 27.60 30.92 -38.11
CA ILE A 4 26.73 30.22 -37.19
C ILE A 4 26.21 31.24 -36.18
N ASN A 5 24.91 31.49 -36.23
CA ASN A 5 24.25 32.39 -35.28
C ASN A 5 24.44 31.84 -33.87
N ARG A 6 25.25 32.54 -33.07
CA ARG A 6 25.54 32.16 -31.68
C ARG A 6 24.27 31.96 -30.85
N LEU A 7 23.24 32.74 -31.13
CA LEU A 7 21.91 32.58 -30.54
C LEU A 7 21.27 31.22 -30.86
N SER A 8 21.44 30.71 -32.08
CA SER A 8 20.93 29.40 -32.50
C SER A 8 21.64 28.25 -31.80
N ILE A 9 22.95 28.38 -31.54
CA ILE A 9 23.70 27.37 -30.76
C ILE A 9 23.20 27.38 -29.31
N ILE A 10 23.05 28.56 -28.70
CA ILE A 10 22.62 28.68 -27.30
C ILE A 10 21.23 28.08 -27.11
N LEU A 11 20.29 28.37 -28.02
CA LEU A 11 18.94 27.78 -27.98
C LEU A 11 18.98 26.26 -28.15
N PHE A 12 19.86 25.74 -29.01
CA PHE A 12 20.00 24.30 -29.22
C PHE A 12 20.56 23.60 -27.96
N VAL A 13 21.60 24.17 -27.33
CA VAL A 13 22.18 23.64 -26.08
C VAL A 13 21.18 23.73 -24.92
N PHE A 14 20.41 24.81 -24.83
CA PHE A 14 19.39 24.97 -23.80
C PHE A 14 18.24 23.96 -23.98
N ALA A 15 17.78 23.77 -25.22
CA ALA A 15 16.77 22.77 -25.54
C ALA A 15 17.27 21.35 -25.25
N PHE A 16 18.51 21.02 -25.61
CA PHE A 16 19.10 19.71 -25.33
C PHE A 16 19.31 19.48 -23.83
N GLY A 17 19.72 20.51 -23.08
CA GLY A 17 19.86 20.46 -21.63
C GLY A 17 18.54 20.21 -20.90
N LEU A 18 17.44 20.82 -21.36
CA LEU A 18 16.10 20.57 -20.81
C LEU A 18 15.60 19.15 -21.09
N THR A 19 15.99 18.52 -22.21
CA THR A 19 15.61 17.13 -22.50
C THR A 19 16.39 16.08 -21.70
N MET A 20 17.48 16.47 -21.04
CA MET A 20 18.36 15.57 -20.26
C MET A 20 18.07 15.61 -18.74
N MET A 21 17.11 16.42 -18.28
CA MET A 21 16.69 16.49 -16.88
C MET A 21 15.39 15.72 -16.64
N SER A 22 15.37 14.42 -16.88
CA SER A 22 14.28 13.58 -16.40
C SER A 22 14.66 12.12 -16.50
N ASN A 23 15.44 11.66 -15.54
CA ASN A 23 15.51 10.28 -15.06
C ASN A 23 16.19 10.27 -13.68
N THR A 24 15.74 11.14 -12.76
CA THR A 24 15.76 10.70 -11.36
C THR A 24 14.62 9.72 -11.27
N ALA A 25 14.91 8.43 -11.50
CA ALA A 25 14.01 7.37 -11.10
C ALA A 25 13.74 7.63 -9.62
N LEU A 26 12.55 8.17 -9.34
CA LEU A 26 12.02 8.24 -8.00
C LEU A 26 11.83 6.76 -7.66
N SER A 27 12.83 6.16 -7.01
CA SER A 27 12.67 4.83 -6.44
C SER A 27 11.67 5.05 -5.31
N ASP A 28 10.40 4.83 -5.62
CA ASP A 28 9.28 4.94 -4.69
C ASP A 28 9.44 3.85 -3.64
N THR A 29 10.39 3.98 -2.70
CA THR A 29 10.65 3.01 -1.63
C THR A 29 9.40 2.84 -0.76
N SER A 30 8.57 1.87 -1.14
CA SER A 30 7.40 1.45 -0.41
C SER A 30 7.86 0.66 0.81
N ALA A 31 7.78 1.28 1.98
CA ALA A 31 8.10 0.64 3.24
C ALA A 31 6.84 0.09 3.91
N ILE A 32 6.98 -0.99 4.67
CA ILE A 32 5.96 -1.42 5.64
C ILE A 32 6.26 -0.71 6.96
N TRP A 33 5.24 -0.09 7.57
CA TRP A 33 5.37 0.54 8.88
C TRP A 33 4.50 -0.15 9.92
N ILE A 34 5.05 -0.37 11.11
CA ILE A 34 4.32 -0.88 12.28
C ILE A 34 4.55 0.10 13.43
N ARG A 35 3.47 0.67 13.97
CA ARG A 35 3.51 1.69 15.04
C ARG A 35 2.93 1.12 16.32
N ASN A 36 3.61 1.38 17.43
CA ASN A 36 3.10 1.08 18.76
C ASN A 36 2.28 2.27 19.30
N LEU A 37 0.95 2.12 19.31
CA LEU A 37 0.00 3.06 19.91
C LEU A 37 -0.68 2.46 21.15
N LEU A 38 -0.04 1.48 21.79
CA LEU A 38 -0.45 0.98 23.09
C LEU A 38 -0.29 2.07 24.15
N HIS A 39 -1.01 1.91 25.26
CA HIS A 39 -0.99 2.83 26.38
C HIS A 39 0.42 2.97 26.98
N GLU A 40 0.66 4.08 27.67
CA GLU A 40 1.97 4.36 28.25
C GLU A 40 2.48 3.19 29.09
N LYS A 41 3.71 2.74 28.78
CA LYS A 41 4.47 1.60 29.35
C LYS A 41 4.24 0.22 28.70
N ASN A 42 3.37 0.11 27.71
CA ASN A 42 3.21 -1.15 26.97
C ASN A 42 4.17 -1.20 25.77
N ASP A 43 5.14 -2.10 25.86
CA ASP A 43 6.02 -2.39 24.74
C ASP A 43 5.35 -3.40 23.79
N LEU A 44 5.67 -3.26 22.50
CA LEU A 44 5.26 -4.18 21.45
C LEU A 44 6.50 -4.94 20.95
N ILE A 45 6.43 -6.26 20.86
CA ILE A 45 7.43 -7.05 20.14
C ILE A 45 6.93 -7.28 18.72
N VAL A 46 7.79 -7.02 17.75
CA VAL A 46 7.54 -7.21 16.32
C VAL A 46 8.55 -8.20 15.77
N HIS A 47 8.08 -9.21 15.07
CA HIS A 47 8.92 -10.16 14.34
C HIS A 47 8.35 -10.38 12.95
N CYS A 48 8.99 -9.81 11.95
CA CYS A 48 8.58 -9.98 10.56
C CYS A 48 9.47 -11.00 9.86
N LYS A 49 8.85 -11.76 8.96
CA LYS A 49 9.51 -12.78 8.15
C LYS A 49 8.97 -12.73 6.73
N SER A 50 9.79 -13.21 5.83
CA SER A 50 9.41 -13.60 4.48
C SER A 50 9.76 -15.05 4.23
N THR A 51 9.42 -15.55 3.05
CA THR A 51 9.82 -16.90 2.60
C THR A 51 11.34 -17.10 2.61
N ARG A 52 12.12 -16.04 2.40
CA ARG A 52 13.59 -16.12 2.23
C ARG A 52 14.36 -15.55 3.41
N ARG A 53 13.79 -14.63 4.18
CA ARG A 53 14.51 -13.85 5.18
C ARG A 53 13.72 -13.74 6.49
N ASP A 54 14.43 -13.92 7.59
CA ASP A 54 13.94 -13.59 8.94
C ASP A 54 14.54 -12.23 9.35
N MET A 55 13.72 -11.25 9.71
CA MET A 55 14.18 -9.90 10.09
C MET A 55 14.47 -9.76 11.59
N GLY A 56 14.30 -10.84 12.36
CA GLY A 56 14.53 -10.85 13.80
C GLY A 56 13.45 -10.14 14.62
N TYR A 57 13.67 -10.14 15.93
CA TYR A 57 12.76 -9.56 16.91
C TYR A 57 13.14 -8.11 17.21
N HIS A 58 12.15 -7.23 17.18
CA HIS A 58 12.29 -5.80 17.47
C HIS A 58 11.34 -5.42 18.59
N ARG A 59 11.84 -4.70 19.60
CA ARG A 59 11.03 -4.20 20.71
C ARG A 59 10.74 -2.72 20.48
N LEU A 60 9.46 -2.37 20.39
CA LEU A 60 9.00 -1.00 20.22
C LEU A 60 8.42 -0.47 21.51
N HIS A 61 9.07 0.56 22.04
CA HIS A 61 8.53 1.33 23.16
C HIS A 61 7.25 2.08 22.75
N PRO A 62 6.44 2.55 23.71
CA PRO A 62 5.26 3.37 23.42
C PRO A 62 5.60 4.50 22.46
N THR A 63 4.76 4.74 21.46
CA THR A 63 4.96 5.70 20.35
C THR A 63 6.08 5.35 19.35
N GLY A 64 6.83 4.28 19.58
CA GLY A 64 7.86 3.78 18.68
C GLY A 64 7.31 3.17 17.39
N SER A 65 8.16 3.06 16.37
CA SER A 65 7.81 2.47 15.08
C SER A 65 8.92 1.56 14.56
N TYR A 66 8.50 0.48 13.90
CA TYR A 66 9.34 -0.38 13.09
C TYR A 66 9.04 -0.13 11.62
N ASN A 67 10.08 -0.09 10.78
CA ASN A 67 9.94 -0.01 9.33
C ASN A 67 10.78 -1.09 8.64
N LEU A 68 10.16 -1.72 7.64
CA LEU A 68 10.83 -2.63 6.73
C LEU A 68 10.97 -1.95 5.37
N LEU A 69 12.21 -1.72 4.95
CA LEU A 69 12.56 -1.28 3.61
C LEU A 69 12.93 -2.51 2.79
N ASN A 70 12.35 -2.65 1.61
CA ASN A 70 12.83 -3.63 0.63
C ASN A 70 13.36 -2.92 -0.60
N ASP A 71 14.47 -3.41 -1.13
CA ASP A 71 14.90 -3.07 -2.49
C ASP A 71 14.02 -3.88 -3.45
N PHE A 72 13.50 -3.25 -4.50
CA PHE A 72 12.48 -3.74 -5.44
C PHE A 72 12.84 -5.00 -6.26
N ASP A 73 13.88 -5.74 -5.88
CA ASP A 73 14.43 -6.84 -6.67
C ASP A 73 13.58 -8.12 -6.60
N ASP A 74 12.61 -8.20 -5.67
CA ASP A 74 11.68 -9.34 -5.55
C ASP A 74 10.24 -8.83 -5.31
N SER A 75 9.48 -8.64 -6.38
CA SER A 75 8.07 -8.21 -6.34
C SER A 75 7.11 -9.25 -5.75
N ASP A 76 7.55 -10.49 -5.64
CA ASP A 76 6.70 -11.64 -5.27
C ASP A 76 6.96 -12.14 -3.83
N GLU A 77 7.71 -11.37 -3.05
CA GLU A 77 8.00 -11.74 -1.66
C GLU A 77 6.83 -11.39 -0.74
N PHE A 78 6.23 -12.42 -0.14
CA PHE A 78 5.19 -12.26 0.88
C PHE A 78 5.82 -12.05 2.25
N PHE A 79 5.31 -11.07 3.00
CA PHE A 79 5.73 -10.78 4.36
C PHE A 79 4.59 -11.04 5.33
N TRP A 80 4.93 -11.67 6.45
CA TRP A 80 4.03 -11.80 7.59
C TRP A 80 4.76 -11.38 8.85
N CYS A 81 4.01 -10.74 9.75
CA CYS A 81 4.54 -10.25 11.00
C CYS A 81 3.80 -10.88 12.17
N HIS A 82 4.57 -11.21 13.19
CA HIS A 82 4.10 -11.61 14.51
C HIS A 82 4.23 -10.40 15.44
N LEU A 83 3.14 -10.04 16.09
CA LEU A 83 3.09 -8.96 17.06
C LEU A 83 2.71 -9.51 18.42
N TRP A 84 3.45 -9.15 19.47
CA TRP A 84 3.12 -9.51 20.84
C TRP A 84 3.03 -8.31 21.75
N GLN A 85 2.05 -8.30 22.65
CA GLN A 85 1.84 -7.23 23.61
C GLN A 85 1.25 -7.70 24.95
N GLY A 86 1.07 -6.76 25.87
CA GLY A 86 0.58 -7.00 27.23
C GLY A 86 1.63 -7.59 28.18
N PRO A 87 1.22 -7.89 29.43
CA PRO A 87 2.12 -8.44 30.46
C PRO A 87 2.74 -9.77 29.99
N ASN A 88 4.07 -9.85 30.02
CA ASN A 88 4.85 -10.98 29.50
C ASN A 88 4.58 -11.30 28.02
N PHE A 89 4.10 -10.33 27.24
CA PHE A 89 3.85 -10.50 25.80
C PHE A 89 2.87 -11.63 25.49
N LYS A 90 1.87 -11.82 26.36
CA LYS A 90 0.90 -12.92 26.27
C LYS A 90 -0.05 -12.80 25.08
N HIS A 91 -0.38 -11.57 24.67
CA HIS A 91 -1.31 -11.32 23.57
C HIS A 91 -0.54 -11.40 22.27
N HIS A 92 -0.98 -12.24 21.34
CA HIS A 92 -0.26 -12.54 20.12
C HIS A 92 -1.17 -12.46 18.90
N GLN A 93 -0.68 -11.86 17.82
CA GLN A 93 -1.35 -11.88 16.53
C GLN A 93 -0.34 -12.07 15.39
N VAL A 94 -0.76 -12.84 14.38
CA VAL A 94 -0.02 -13.04 13.13
C VAL A 94 -0.89 -12.56 11.98
N PHE A 95 -0.31 -11.81 11.06
CA PHE A 95 -0.99 -11.30 9.88
C PHE A 95 -0.02 -10.99 8.75
N ASN A 96 -0.55 -10.94 7.53
CA ASN A 96 0.19 -10.56 6.34
C ASN A 96 0.27 -9.04 6.25
N VAL A 97 1.40 -8.55 5.75
CA VAL A 97 1.65 -7.12 5.57
C VAL A 97 2.02 -6.85 4.12
N ASP A 98 1.44 -5.78 3.56
CA ASP A 98 1.71 -5.34 2.20
C ASP A 98 2.49 -4.01 2.20
N TYR A 99 3.24 -3.80 1.13
CA TYR A 99 4.05 -2.60 0.96
C TYR A 99 3.24 -1.32 0.92
N GLY A 100 3.80 -0.27 1.53
CA GLY A 100 3.17 1.04 1.60
C GLY A 100 2.05 1.13 2.65
N ASN A 101 1.74 0.04 3.35
CA ASN A 101 0.78 0.05 4.44
C ASN A 101 1.41 0.49 5.75
N VAL A 102 0.62 1.23 6.53
CA VAL A 102 0.95 1.60 7.92
C VAL A 102 0.01 0.86 8.86
N TRP A 103 0.59 0.04 9.72
CA TRP A 103 -0.12 -0.74 10.73
C TRP A 103 0.04 -0.11 12.11
N GLU A 104 -1.05 -0.09 12.86
CA GLU A 104 -1.13 0.52 14.19
C GLU A 104 -1.59 -0.52 15.20
N ALA A 105 -0.71 -0.87 16.14
CA ALA A 105 -1.05 -1.73 17.27
C ALA A 105 -1.68 -0.89 18.38
N ARG A 106 -2.90 -1.26 18.80
CA ARG A 106 -3.68 -0.64 19.87
C ARG A 106 -4.12 -1.71 20.88
N GLU A 107 -4.70 -1.27 21.99
CA GLU A 107 -5.07 -2.16 23.10
C GLU A 107 -6.08 -3.25 22.69
N ASP A 108 -7.01 -2.91 21.81
CA ASP A 108 -8.09 -3.78 21.33
C ASP A 108 -7.73 -4.58 20.08
N GLY A 109 -6.71 -4.15 19.32
CA GLY A 109 -6.28 -4.88 18.13
C GLY A 109 -5.32 -4.10 17.24
N ILE A 110 -5.29 -4.49 15.98
CA ILE A 110 -4.38 -3.99 14.96
C ILE A 110 -5.19 -3.35 13.85
N TYR A 111 -4.79 -2.12 13.55
CA TYR A 111 -5.45 -1.25 12.60
C TYR A 111 -4.56 -0.99 11.40
N LEU A 112 -5.17 -0.77 10.24
CA LEU A 112 -4.53 -0.31 9.02
C LEU A 112 -4.85 1.17 8.84
N SER A 113 -3.86 2.07 8.98
CA SER A 113 -4.08 3.52 9.04
C SER A 113 -3.76 4.29 7.77
N ASP A 114 -2.77 3.84 7.00
CA ASP A 114 -2.51 4.37 5.67
C ASP A 114 -2.52 3.21 4.67
N ILE A 115 -3.33 3.36 3.64
CA ILE A 115 -3.33 2.53 2.46
C ILE A 115 -2.96 3.50 1.34
N GLN A 116 -1.93 3.21 0.56
CA GLN A 116 -1.52 4.07 -0.56
C GLN A 116 -2.71 4.43 -1.48
N PHE A 117 -3.73 3.57 -1.55
CA PHE A 117 -4.96 3.77 -2.33
C PHE A 117 -6.06 4.61 -1.66
N PHE A 118 -6.04 4.79 -0.33
CA PHE A 118 -7.10 5.46 0.44
C PHE A 118 -6.62 6.66 1.27
N ARG A 119 -5.52 7.30 0.86
CA ARG A 119 -4.91 8.49 1.52
C ARG A 119 -5.89 9.62 1.89
N ASN A 120 -7.11 9.64 1.34
CA ASN A 120 -8.12 10.67 1.58
C ASN A 120 -9.11 10.36 2.72
N LEU A 121 -9.12 9.15 3.31
CA LEU A 121 -10.07 8.82 4.37
C LEU A 121 -9.57 9.18 5.77
N GLY A 122 -8.24 9.25 5.97
CA GLY A 122 -7.62 9.67 7.23
C GLY A 122 -7.96 8.82 8.46
N GLN A 123 -8.74 7.76 8.29
CA GLN A 123 -9.26 6.93 9.38
C GLN A 123 -8.67 5.53 9.30
N SER A 124 -8.13 5.07 10.42
CA SER A 124 -7.61 3.72 10.54
C SER A 124 -8.73 2.69 10.63
N VAL A 125 -8.55 1.57 9.95
CA VAL A 125 -9.54 0.48 9.88
C VAL A 125 -9.09 -0.65 10.79
N PHE A 126 -9.95 -1.11 11.70
CA PHE A 126 -9.67 -2.29 12.53
C PHE A 126 -9.65 -3.54 11.64
N VAL A 127 -8.56 -4.31 11.66
CA VAL A 127 -8.39 -5.50 10.81
C VAL A 127 -8.28 -6.77 11.63
N TYR A 128 -7.51 -6.74 12.72
CA TYR A 128 -7.23 -7.94 13.52
C TYR A 128 -7.42 -7.66 15.01
N GLY A 129 -8.11 -8.56 15.72
CA GLY A 129 -8.13 -8.57 17.19
C GLY A 129 -6.99 -9.43 17.73
N TRP A 130 -6.53 -9.15 18.95
CA TRP A 130 -5.53 -9.98 19.63
C TRP A 130 -6.05 -11.39 19.92
N ASP A 131 -5.17 -12.39 19.85
CA ASP A 131 -5.46 -13.80 20.16
C ASP A 131 -6.56 -14.44 19.29
N VAL A 132 -6.83 -13.86 18.11
CA VAL A 132 -7.83 -14.37 17.17
C VAL A 132 -7.15 -15.26 16.13
N PRO A 133 -7.59 -16.52 15.96
CA PRO A 133 -7.09 -17.37 14.88
C PRO A 133 -7.32 -16.72 13.52
N LEU A 134 -6.31 -16.77 12.64
CA LEU A 134 -6.33 -16.15 11.31
C LEU A 134 -7.52 -16.62 10.43
N SER A 135 -8.01 -17.85 10.66
CA SER A 135 -9.19 -18.42 9.98
C SER A 135 -10.52 -17.75 10.34
N ARG A 136 -10.59 -16.99 11.44
CA ARG A 136 -11.78 -16.21 11.84
C ARG A 136 -11.65 -14.73 11.49
N ALA A 137 -10.46 -14.15 11.53
CA ALA A 137 -10.26 -12.74 11.21
C ALA A 137 -10.60 -12.40 9.74
N SER A 138 -10.31 -13.34 8.83
CA SER A 138 -10.68 -13.24 7.40
C SER A 138 -12.20 -13.22 7.16
N SER A 139 -13.02 -13.70 8.10
CA SER A 139 -14.49 -13.63 8.00
C SER A 139 -15.09 -12.26 8.38
N LEU A 140 -14.37 -11.46 9.19
CA LEU A 140 -14.80 -10.10 9.56
C LEU A 140 -14.36 -9.03 8.54
N GLY A 141 -13.30 -9.29 7.77
CA GLY A 141 -12.88 -8.45 6.64
C GLY A 141 -13.58 -8.78 5.31
N SER A 142 -14.27 -9.91 5.21
CA SER A 142 -14.94 -10.38 3.98
C SER A 142 -16.45 -10.06 4.00
N SER A 143 -16.80 -8.81 4.28
CA SER A 143 -18.16 -8.28 4.05
C SER A 143 -18.18 -7.12 3.04
N CYS A 144 -17.06 -6.85 2.36
CA CYS A 144 -16.93 -5.76 1.40
C CYS A 144 -16.51 -6.28 0.01
N ILE A 145 -17.31 -7.17 -0.56
CA ILE A 145 -17.38 -7.43 -2.00
C ILE A 145 -18.89 -7.30 -2.27
N SER A 146 -19.46 -6.33 -2.98
CA SER A 146 -19.08 -5.60 -4.16
C SER A 146 -19.93 -4.32 -4.18
N LEU A 147 -19.32 -3.13 -4.08
CA LEU A 147 -19.96 -1.89 -4.54
C LEU A 147 -18.99 -0.97 -5.30
N SER A 148 -17.91 -1.53 -5.84
CA SER A 148 -16.94 -0.82 -6.69
C SER A 148 -17.02 -1.21 -8.18
N LEU A 149 -17.86 -2.17 -8.56
CA LEU A 149 -18.19 -2.42 -9.97
C LEU A 149 -19.23 -1.45 -10.56
N LEU A 150 -19.62 -0.39 -9.84
CA LEU A 150 -20.61 0.60 -10.28
C LEU A 150 -20.04 1.97 -10.67
N VAL A 151 -18.72 2.17 -10.73
CA VAL A 151 -18.15 3.48 -11.15
C VAL A 151 -17.09 3.41 -12.27
N SER A 152 -16.81 2.24 -12.85
CA SER A 152 -15.90 2.16 -14.02
C SER A 152 -16.60 2.10 -15.39
N SER A 153 -17.93 2.12 -15.47
CA SER A 153 -18.64 2.08 -16.77
C SER A 153 -18.97 3.47 -17.36
N PHE A 154 -18.72 4.58 -16.65
CA PHE A 154 -19.07 5.94 -17.12
C PHE A 154 -18.00 6.65 -17.96
N LYS A 155 -17.01 5.94 -18.50
CA LYS A 155 -16.09 6.50 -19.51
C LYS A 155 -16.04 5.75 -20.86
N PHE A 156 -16.93 4.79 -21.08
CA PHE A 156 -17.01 4.08 -22.38
C PHE A 156 -18.34 4.27 -23.13
N ILE A 157 -19.17 5.22 -22.71
CA ILE A 157 -20.41 5.61 -23.42
C ILE A 157 -20.28 7.04 -23.97
N PHE A 158 -19.24 7.30 -24.75
CA PHE A 158 -19.20 8.49 -25.60
C PHE A 158 -18.70 8.24 -27.03
N PHE A 159 -18.48 6.97 -27.41
CA PHE A 159 -17.88 6.67 -28.71
C PHE A 159 -18.73 5.89 -29.71
N ILE A 160 -20.00 5.58 -29.40
CA ILE A 160 -20.90 5.00 -30.42
C ILE A 160 -22.26 5.72 -30.37
N MET A 161 -22.26 6.99 -30.76
CA MET A 161 -23.44 7.63 -31.37
C MET A 161 -23.14 7.82 -32.85
N ASN A 162 -23.27 6.75 -33.64
CA ASN A 162 -23.50 6.90 -35.07
C ASN A 162 -24.07 5.60 -35.66
N PHE A 163 -25.18 5.76 -36.39
CA PHE A 163 -25.97 4.75 -37.10
C PHE A 163 -26.65 3.71 -36.17
N GLY A 164 -27.97 3.66 -35.99
CA GLY A 164 -29.05 3.80 -36.95
C GLY A 164 -29.74 2.44 -37.06
N ASN A 165 -30.93 2.31 -36.45
CA ASN A 165 -31.93 1.23 -36.61
C ASN A 165 -31.47 -0.25 -36.46
N LEU A 166 -32.05 -0.99 -35.50
CA LEU A 166 -32.77 -2.27 -35.70
C LEU A 166 -33.01 -3.02 -34.37
N ILE A 167 -34.28 -3.05 -33.97
CA ILE A 167 -35.11 -4.17 -33.47
C ILE A 167 -34.44 -5.24 -32.57
N PHE A 168 -35.08 -5.38 -31.39
CA PHE A 168 -35.04 -6.46 -30.39
C PHE A 168 -34.89 -7.89 -30.93
N SER A 169 -34.03 -8.70 -30.28
CA SER A 169 -34.42 -9.90 -29.51
C SER A 169 -33.17 -10.63 -29.02
N CYS A 170 -32.98 -10.74 -27.70
CA CYS A 170 -32.07 -11.73 -27.12
C CYS A 170 -32.90 -12.76 -26.35
N VAL A 171 -33.05 -13.93 -26.98
CA VAL A 171 -33.37 -15.19 -26.32
C VAL A 171 -32.21 -15.50 -25.37
N GLY A 172 -32.56 -15.80 -24.12
CA GLY A 172 -31.58 -16.05 -23.07
C GLY A 172 -30.79 -17.33 -23.28
N ILE A 173 -29.51 -17.24 -22.92
CA ILE A 173 -28.80 -18.22 -22.08
C ILE A 173 -27.98 -17.40 -21.08
#